data_AF-A0A8I1U1L9-F1
#
_entry.id   AF-A0A8I1U1L9-F1
#
_cell.length_a   1.000
_cell.length_b   1.000
_cell.length_c   1.000
_cell.angle_alpha   90.00
_cell.angle_beta   90.00
_cell.angle_gamma   90.00
#
_symmetry.space_group_name_H-M   'P 1'
#
loop_
_entity.id
_entity.type
_entity.pdbx_description
1 polymer ?
#
loop_
_entity_poly.entity_id
_entity_poly.type
_entity_poly.pdbx_seq_one_letter_code
_entity_poly.pdbx_strand_id
1 'polypeptide(L)'
;MRNTFRLLLWLLLLWVPTVAAHASFDDSKVWFDRLSDDERSATQTDLILLGHYQYLVDGQFGRGTFDAIAAFQKSQGRAATGVLTDFERRSLRDLARQVDSKLGIELVSDTPAHVAMMIPLRLLSIRNPTDAGTSYVSEDGEFSLETMHVSLADQSFEALFDVMTSPDPERTVTYRSFGAGRFVVAGQIGDYSFYTMFVSAAGEAVGYSLAWGDTYKSEGAIASVYIASHFTPLGNLPPPAELKKAEGSGGAPPRGAFVLPEDQPEVILLNADITDQTSTEFDRALAARPDARVVALNSPGGSVDSALKMANEIHKRGLTTFVPRDMGCYSACAYIFFAGIDRQAEGELGVHQISAEVADLVLAQTTLGDVLDAMQEFGVHQQVISHMLRTPPDDMYVFSTAELSDLGITRGEPLTINVALVAAPEPARSSGAAIVHLSSQSDAAEAERSRAYVEGRWSTLFGEAKPEVETAGNIYRVQLPTPSLERANAICAAIKADGGGCYVTAAGS
;
A
#
# COMPACT_ATOMS: atom_id res chain seq x y z
N MET A 1 -48.31 41.29 -67.07
CA MET A 1 -47.98 42.48 -66.27
C MET A 1 -47.64 42.02 -64.85
N ARG A 2 -46.41 42.35 -64.38
CA ARG A 2 -45.92 42.36 -62.98
C ARG A 2 -45.86 40.99 -62.25
N ASN A 3 -44.83 40.62 -61.49
CA ASN A 3 -43.63 41.30 -61.06
C ASN A 3 -42.63 40.23 -60.56
N THR A 4 -41.37 40.40 -60.93
CA THR A 4 -40.16 39.88 -60.31
C THR A 4 -40.08 40.27 -58.83
N PHE A 5 -39.74 39.33 -57.94
CA PHE A 5 -38.90 39.45 -56.72
C PHE A 5 -39.30 38.36 -55.72
N ARG A 6 -38.42 37.39 -55.49
CA ARG A 6 -38.04 36.82 -54.18
C ARG A 6 -37.38 35.44 -54.38
N LEU A 7 -36.40 35.18 -53.51
CA LEU A 7 -35.64 33.94 -53.34
C LEU A 7 -34.40 33.75 -54.23
N LEU A 8 -33.52 34.76 -54.18
CA LEU A 8 -32.07 34.54 -54.16
C LEU A 8 -31.63 34.68 -52.69
N LEU A 9 -31.61 33.57 -51.93
CA LEU A 9 -30.78 33.37 -50.74
C LEU A 9 -31.04 31.96 -50.20
N TRP A 10 -29.99 31.32 -49.67
CA TRP A 10 -29.99 30.01 -48.98
C TRP A 10 -29.69 28.76 -49.83
N LEU A 11 -28.53 28.75 -50.50
CA LEU A 11 -27.79 27.52 -50.81
C LEU A 11 -26.28 27.74 -50.60
N LEU A 12 -25.92 28.18 -49.39
CA LEU A 12 -24.58 28.04 -48.82
C LEU A 12 -24.73 27.14 -47.59
N LEU A 13 -24.89 25.84 -47.84
CA LEU A 13 -24.60 24.83 -46.84
C LEU A 13 -23.09 24.93 -46.57
N LEU A 14 -22.77 25.66 -45.50
CA LEU A 14 -21.47 25.63 -44.87
C LEU A 14 -21.15 24.17 -44.57
N TRP A 15 -20.25 23.60 -45.36
CA TRP A 15 -19.45 22.47 -44.92
C TRP A 15 -18.56 23.02 -43.82
N VAL A 16 -19.10 23.07 -42.59
CA VAL A 16 -18.29 23.30 -41.40
C VAL A 16 -17.55 21.99 -41.21
N PRO A 17 -16.23 21.92 -41.44
CA PRO A 17 -15.50 20.77 -40.93
C PRO A 17 -15.73 20.80 -39.43
N THR A 18 -16.27 19.73 -38.86
CA THR A 18 -16.22 19.49 -37.42
C THR A 18 -14.74 19.38 -37.08
N VAL A 19 -14.11 20.53 -36.82
CA VAL A 19 -12.82 20.59 -36.15
C VAL A 19 -13.12 20.05 -34.77
N ALA A 20 -12.81 18.78 -34.54
CA ALA A 20 -12.75 18.23 -33.20
C ALA A 20 -11.84 19.19 -32.42
N ALA A 21 -12.41 19.99 -31.53
CA ALA A 21 -11.65 20.89 -30.69
C ALA A 21 -10.76 20.00 -29.82
N HIS A 22 -9.50 19.87 -30.22
CA HIS A 22 -8.48 19.31 -29.36
C HIS A 22 -8.38 20.33 -28.22
N ALA A 23 -8.61 19.93 -26.97
CA ALA A 23 -8.29 20.87 -25.90
C ALA A 23 -6.78 21.12 -26.01
N SER A 24 -6.41 22.40 -26.06
CA SER A 24 -5.00 22.76 -26.10
C SER A 24 -4.35 22.32 -24.78
N PHE A 25 -3.03 22.17 -24.76
CA PHE A 25 -2.28 21.88 -23.53
C PHE A 25 -2.69 22.82 -22.38
N ASP A 26 -2.97 24.09 -22.69
CA ASP A 26 -3.40 25.11 -21.74
C ASP A 26 -4.82 24.85 -21.22
N ASP A 27 -5.75 24.42 -22.08
CA ASP A 27 -7.12 24.06 -21.66
C ASP A 27 -7.12 22.83 -20.74
N SER A 28 -6.29 21.84 -21.05
CA SER A 28 -6.08 20.65 -20.22
C SER A 28 -5.49 21.02 -18.86
N LYS A 29 -4.51 21.93 -18.83
CA LYS A 29 -3.96 22.46 -17.59
C LYS A 29 -5.03 23.13 -16.73
N VAL A 30 -5.81 24.04 -17.33
CA VAL A 30 -6.89 24.75 -16.61
C VAL A 30 -7.93 23.79 -16.06
N TRP A 31 -8.26 22.72 -16.80
CA TRP A 31 -9.15 21.69 -16.30
C TRP A 31 -8.53 20.88 -15.16
N PHE A 32 -7.29 20.41 -15.32
CA PHE A 32 -6.63 19.57 -14.32
C PHE A 32 -6.37 20.34 -13.03
N ASP A 33 -5.94 21.61 -13.10
CA ASP A 33 -5.70 22.47 -11.93
C ASP A 33 -7.00 22.83 -11.17
N ARG A 34 -8.19 22.56 -11.73
CA ARG A 34 -9.48 22.72 -11.01
C ARG A 34 -9.86 21.49 -10.17
N LEU A 35 -9.23 20.35 -10.42
CA LEU A 35 -9.41 19.15 -9.61
C LEU A 35 -8.78 19.36 -8.22
N SER A 36 -9.33 18.72 -7.19
CA SER A 36 -8.72 18.69 -5.85
C SER A 36 -7.31 18.05 -5.91
N ASP A 37 -6.47 18.28 -4.90
CA ASP A 37 -5.15 17.61 -4.83
C ASP A 37 -5.30 16.07 -4.84
N ASP A 38 -6.34 15.55 -4.18
CA ASP A 38 -6.69 14.13 -4.17
C ASP A 38 -7.14 13.64 -5.56
N GLU A 39 -8.00 14.37 -6.25
CA GLU A 39 -8.45 14.01 -7.61
C GLU A 39 -7.29 14.02 -8.60
N ARG A 40 -6.36 14.99 -8.47
CA ARG A 40 -5.16 15.07 -9.31
C ARG A 40 -4.25 13.88 -9.07
N SER A 41 -4.01 13.55 -7.80
CA SER A 41 -3.17 12.42 -7.39
C SER A 41 -3.80 11.09 -7.81
N ALA A 42 -5.09 10.89 -7.53
CA ALA A 42 -5.85 9.71 -7.93
C ALA A 42 -5.90 9.55 -9.46
N THR A 43 -6.07 10.63 -10.22
CA THR A 43 -6.04 10.57 -11.69
C THR A 43 -4.67 10.10 -12.19
N GLN A 44 -3.58 10.61 -11.63
CA GLN A 44 -2.23 10.15 -11.97
C GLN A 44 -2.02 8.69 -11.56
N THR A 45 -2.44 8.28 -10.36
CA THR A 45 -2.40 6.88 -9.88
C THR A 45 -3.16 5.93 -10.80
N ASP A 46 -4.38 6.28 -11.20
CA ASP A 46 -5.17 5.46 -12.12
C ASP A 46 -4.50 5.33 -13.50
N LEU A 47 -3.93 6.43 -14.00
CA LEU A 47 -3.18 6.41 -15.25
C LEU A 47 -1.91 5.55 -15.15
N ILE A 48 -1.27 5.46 -13.98
CA ILE A 48 -0.16 4.52 -13.72
C ILE A 48 -0.67 3.09 -13.81
N LEU A 49 -1.75 2.75 -13.09
CA LEU A 49 -2.31 1.40 -13.07
C LEU A 49 -2.73 0.91 -14.46
N LEU A 50 -3.16 1.82 -15.34
CA LEU A 50 -3.47 1.51 -16.74
C LEU A 50 -2.26 1.56 -17.70
N GLY A 51 -1.06 1.81 -17.18
CA GLY A 51 0.19 1.85 -17.96
C GLY A 51 0.32 3.09 -18.87
N HIS A 52 -0.41 4.16 -18.58
CA HIS A 52 -0.40 5.40 -19.36
C HIS A 52 0.51 6.49 -18.78
N TYR A 53 0.86 6.42 -17.49
CA TYR A 53 1.70 7.40 -16.79
C TYR A 53 2.94 6.74 -16.21
N GLN A 54 4.12 7.33 -16.46
CA GLN A 54 5.44 6.77 -16.11
C GLN A 54 6.24 7.66 -15.15
N TYR A 55 5.61 8.69 -14.59
CA TYR A 55 6.20 9.62 -13.65
C TYR A 55 5.60 9.42 -12.27
N LEU A 56 6.28 9.93 -11.23
CA LEU A 56 5.75 9.87 -9.87
C LEU A 56 4.49 10.72 -9.74
N VAL A 57 3.59 10.28 -8.86
CA VAL A 57 2.42 11.06 -8.47
C VAL A 57 2.90 12.27 -7.67
N ASP A 58 2.58 13.45 -8.16
CA ASP A 58 2.92 14.73 -7.54
C ASP A 58 1.74 15.70 -7.49
N GLY A 59 0.60 15.30 -8.06
CA GLY A 59 -0.59 16.13 -8.18
C GLY A 59 -0.39 17.38 -9.06
N GLN A 60 0.73 17.48 -9.79
CA GLN A 60 1.03 18.62 -10.65
C GLN A 60 0.70 18.32 -12.11
N PHE A 61 0.17 19.32 -12.81
CA PHE A 61 -0.05 19.19 -14.24
C PHE A 61 1.22 19.50 -15.03
N GLY A 62 1.68 18.52 -15.80
CA GLY A 62 2.79 18.67 -16.74
C GLY A 62 2.53 17.99 -18.08
N ARG A 63 3.56 17.99 -18.93
CA ARG A 63 3.51 17.33 -20.24
C ARG A 63 3.21 15.83 -20.13
N GLY A 64 3.78 15.16 -19.13
CA GLY A 64 3.50 13.75 -18.87
C GLY A 64 2.03 13.48 -18.56
N THR A 65 1.39 14.34 -17.76
CA THR A 65 -0.03 14.19 -17.37
C THR A 65 -0.93 14.36 -18.59
N PHE A 66 -0.66 15.40 -19.40
CA PHE A 66 -1.37 15.62 -20.66
C PHE A 66 -1.27 14.43 -21.61
N ASP A 67 -0.04 13.95 -21.85
CA ASP A 67 0.21 12.85 -22.79
C ASP A 67 -0.43 11.54 -22.30
N ALA A 68 -0.44 11.29 -20.98
CA ALA A 68 -1.10 10.12 -20.38
C ALA A 68 -2.63 10.16 -20.50
N ILE A 69 -3.26 11.31 -20.25
CA ILE A 69 -4.70 11.48 -20.45
C ILE A 69 -5.07 11.26 -21.92
N ALA A 70 -4.30 11.84 -22.83
CA ALA A 70 -4.49 11.68 -24.26
C ALA A 70 -4.30 10.22 -24.71
N ALA A 71 -3.33 9.51 -24.14
CA ALA A 71 -3.09 8.09 -24.39
C ALA A 71 -4.25 7.22 -23.89
N PHE A 72 -4.77 7.49 -22.69
CA PHE A 72 -5.95 6.83 -22.15
C PHE A 72 -7.18 7.06 -23.04
N GLN A 73 -7.47 8.30 -23.43
CA GLN A 73 -8.59 8.58 -24.31
C GLN A 73 -8.49 7.83 -25.64
N LYS A 74 -7.29 7.75 -26.23
CA LYS A 74 -7.04 6.94 -27.43
C LYS A 74 -7.23 5.45 -27.19
N SER A 75 -6.78 4.91 -26.06
CA SER A 75 -6.95 3.49 -25.71
C SER A 75 -8.43 3.11 -25.58
N GLN A 76 -9.27 4.07 -25.18
CA GLN A 76 -10.73 3.94 -25.12
C GLN A 76 -11.44 4.24 -26.46
N GLY A 77 -10.69 4.45 -27.56
CA GLY A 77 -11.24 4.78 -28.88
C GLY A 77 -11.89 6.17 -28.97
N ARG A 78 -11.51 7.08 -28.06
CA ARG A 78 -12.07 8.44 -27.96
C ARG A 78 -11.09 9.49 -28.50
N ALA A 79 -11.59 10.70 -28.71
CA ALA A 79 -10.75 11.82 -29.11
C ALA A 79 -9.78 12.18 -27.96
N ALA A 80 -8.49 12.30 -28.28
CA ALA A 80 -7.46 12.76 -27.34
C ALA A 80 -7.57 14.27 -27.12
N THR A 81 -8.54 14.66 -26.31
CA THR A 81 -8.77 16.06 -25.95
C THR A 81 -7.83 16.52 -24.83
N GLY A 82 -7.27 15.61 -24.04
CA GLY A 82 -6.47 15.97 -22.86
C GLY A 82 -7.32 16.42 -21.67
N VAL A 83 -8.65 16.42 -21.79
CA VAL A 83 -9.60 16.78 -20.73
C VAL A 83 -10.54 15.59 -20.52
N LEU A 84 -10.53 14.99 -19.33
CA LEU A 84 -11.42 13.87 -19.04
C LEU A 84 -12.82 14.39 -18.70
N THR A 85 -13.81 13.96 -19.47
CA THR A 85 -15.22 14.12 -19.09
C THR A 85 -15.56 13.30 -17.85
N ASP A 86 -16.66 13.58 -17.15
CA ASP A 86 -17.07 12.79 -15.98
C ASP A 86 -17.26 11.30 -16.29
N PHE A 87 -17.73 10.99 -17.49
CA PHE A 87 -17.82 9.62 -17.97
C PHE A 87 -16.45 8.97 -18.11
N GLU A 88 -15.49 9.67 -18.71
CA GLU A 88 -14.12 9.17 -18.90
C GLU A 88 -13.37 9.04 -17.57
N ARG A 89 -13.56 9.97 -16.62
CA ARG A 89 -13.01 9.85 -15.26
C ARG A 89 -13.56 8.64 -14.51
N ARG A 90 -14.86 8.36 -14.61
CA ARG A 90 -15.44 7.13 -14.04
C ARG A 90 -14.86 5.89 -14.70
N SER A 91 -14.80 5.87 -16.02
CA SER A 91 -14.20 4.76 -16.77
C SER A 91 -12.74 4.52 -16.42
N LEU A 92 -11.95 5.59 -16.21
CA LEU A 92 -10.56 5.53 -15.78
C LEU A 92 -10.46 4.81 -14.42
N ARG A 93 -11.20 5.30 -13.41
CA ARG A 93 -11.23 4.72 -12.06
C ARG A 93 -11.69 3.26 -12.06
N ASP A 94 -12.76 2.94 -12.80
CA ASP A 94 -13.33 1.59 -12.82
C ASP A 94 -12.37 0.58 -13.48
N LEU A 95 -11.63 0.99 -14.50
CA LEU A 95 -10.60 0.16 -15.12
C LEU A 95 -9.38 0.01 -14.21
N ALA A 96 -8.93 1.10 -13.57
CA ALA A 96 -7.80 1.07 -12.64
C ALA A 96 -8.09 0.14 -11.45
N ARG A 97 -9.29 0.22 -10.86
CA ARG A 97 -9.75 -0.69 -9.78
C ARG A 97 -9.74 -2.16 -10.21
N GLN A 98 -10.03 -2.47 -11.46
CA GLN A 98 -9.94 -3.84 -11.96
C GLN A 98 -8.50 -4.33 -12.02
N VAL A 99 -7.56 -3.47 -12.42
CA VAL A 99 -6.12 -3.81 -12.41
C VAL A 99 -5.62 -3.97 -10.98
N ASP A 100 -5.92 -3.02 -10.10
CA ASP A 100 -5.60 -3.06 -8.67
C ASP A 100 -6.11 -4.36 -8.02
N SER A 101 -7.40 -4.67 -8.20
CA SER A 101 -7.99 -5.90 -7.69
C SER A 101 -7.32 -7.15 -8.27
N LYS A 102 -6.96 -7.15 -9.56
CA LYS A 102 -6.30 -8.29 -10.21
C LYS A 102 -4.89 -8.50 -9.64
N LEU A 103 -4.16 -7.43 -9.35
CA LEU A 103 -2.83 -7.47 -8.75
C LEU A 103 -2.85 -7.72 -7.24
N GLY A 104 -4.00 -7.47 -6.58
CA GLY A 104 -4.14 -7.59 -5.13
C GLY A 104 -3.19 -6.67 -4.40
N ILE A 105 -3.25 -5.39 -4.73
CA ILE A 105 -2.37 -4.37 -4.15
C ILE A 105 -2.83 -4.08 -2.72
N GLU A 106 -1.95 -4.31 -1.75
CA GLU A 106 -2.24 -4.09 -0.33
C GLU A 106 -1.12 -3.26 0.31
N LEU A 107 -1.46 -2.43 1.31
CA LEU A 107 -0.46 -1.74 2.12
C LEU A 107 0.21 -2.75 3.06
N VAL A 108 1.51 -2.95 2.89
CA VAL A 108 2.32 -3.86 3.71
C VAL A 108 3.30 -3.04 4.54
N SER A 109 3.26 -3.22 5.86
CA SER A 109 4.27 -2.71 6.79
C SER A 109 5.39 -3.74 6.96
N ASP A 110 6.61 -3.36 6.58
CA ASP A 110 7.81 -4.17 6.76
C ASP A 110 8.67 -3.56 7.86
N THR A 111 8.44 -4.00 9.09
CA THR A 111 9.13 -3.48 10.27
C THR A 111 10.64 -3.69 10.20
N PRO A 112 11.19 -4.84 9.77
CA PRO A 112 12.64 -4.98 9.58
C PRO A 112 13.25 -4.04 8.54
N ALA A 113 12.52 -3.69 7.47
CA ALA A 113 12.99 -2.73 6.46
C ALA A 113 12.64 -1.27 6.76
N HIS A 114 11.89 -0.99 7.82
CA HIS A 114 11.45 0.36 8.19
C HIS A 114 10.68 1.05 7.04
N VAL A 115 9.83 0.30 6.32
CA VAL A 115 8.98 0.83 5.24
C VAL A 115 7.53 0.41 5.40
N ALA A 116 6.60 1.24 4.90
CA ALA A 116 5.30 0.73 4.47
C ALA A 116 5.04 1.10 3.02
N MET A 117 4.51 0.14 2.27
CA MET A 117 4.42 0.24 0.83
C MET A 117 3.28 -0.60 0.28
N MET A 118 2.68 -0.11 -0.80
CA MET A 118 1.68 -0.86 -1.54
C MET A 118 2.38 -2.00 -2.30
N ILE A 119 1.99 -3.26 -2.10
CA ILE A 119 2.61 -4.44 -2.74
C ILE A 119 1.54 -5.24 -3.48
N PRO A 120 1.74 -5.62 -4.76
CA PRO A 120 0.83 -6.49 -5.51
C PRO A 120 0.97 -7.96 -5.07
N LEU A 121 0.35 -8.33 -3.96
CA LEU A 121 0.55 -9.63 -3.30
C LEU A 121 0.02 -10.85 -4.08
N ARG A 122 -0.87 -10.65 -5.07
CA ARG A 122 -1.26 -11.75 -5.96
C ARG A 122 -0.21 -12.06 -7.02
N LEU A 123 0.64 -11.10 -7.35
CA LEU A 123 1.80 -11.30 -8.22
C LEU A 123 3.02 -11.77 -7.42
N LEU A 124 3.19 -11.23 -6.22
CA LEU A 124 4.31 -11.46 -5.31
C LEU A 124 3.88 -12.37 -4.13
N SER A 125 3.54 -13.63 -4.45
CA SER A 125 2.88 -14.54 -3.52
C SER A 125 3.82 -15.27 -2.54
N ILE A 126 5.10 -15.43 -2.88
CA ILE A 126 6.10 -16.08 -2.03
C ILE A 126 6.82 -15.02 -1.20
N ARG A 127 6.74 -15.13 0.14
CA ARG A 127 7.35 -14.18 1.08
C ARG A 127 8.43 -14.85 1.93
N ASN A 128 9.64 -14.29 1.92
CA ASN A 128 10.79 -14.76 2.69
C ASN A 128 11.40 -13.59 3.48
N PRO A 129 11.44 -13.64 4.82
CA PRO A 129 12.15 -12.64 5.62
C PRO A 129 13.65 -12.59 5.27
N THR A 130 14.25 -11.41 5.36
CA THR A 130 15.70 -11.16 5.23
C THR A 130 16.22 -10.39 6.45
N ASP A 131 17.53 -10.27 6.61
CA ASP A 131 18.11 -9.53 7.74
C ASP A 131 17.75 -8.03 7.73
N ALA A 132 17.50 -7.47 6.55
CA ALA A 132 17.22 -6.04 6.35
C ALA A 132 15.76 -5.75 5.95
N GLY A 133 14.90 -6.77 5.85
CA GLY A 133 13.56 -6.62 5.28
C GLY A 133 12.87 -7.94 4.95
N THR A 134 12.26 -7.97 3.77
CA THR A 134 11.54 -9.12 3.22
C THR A 134 11.75 -9.19 1.71
N SER A 135 12.01 -10.40 1.21
CA SER A 135 11.92 -10.75 -0.20
C SER A 135 10.54 -11.30 -0.53
N TYR A 136 9.93 -10.73 -1.57
CA TYR A 136 8.71 -11.18 -2.19
C TYR A 136 9.01 -11.65 -3.61
N VAL A 137 8.45 -12.77 -4.03
CA VAL A 137 8.73 -13.39 -5.33
C VAL A 137 7.45 -13.98 -5.91
N SER A 138 7.29 -13.91 -7.23
CA SER A 138 6.26 -14.66 -7.95
C SER A 138 6.55 -16.17 -7.91
N GLU A 139 5.52 -16.99 -8.15
CA GLU A 139 5.65 -18.45 -8.12
C GLU A 139 6.67 -18.99 -9.13
N ASP A 140 6.84 -18.30 -10.26
CA ASP A 140 7.80 -18.65 -11.31
C ASP A 140 9.19 -18.03 -11.13
N GLY A 141 9.38 -17.16 -10.13
CA GLY A 141 10.67 -16.51 -9.86
C GLY A 141 10.99 -15.33 -10.79
N GLU A 142 10.13 -15.00 -11.73
CA GLU A 142 10.38 -14.00 -12.79
C GLU A 142 9.99 -12.57 -12.39
N PHE A 143 9.39 -12.39 -11.22
CA PHE A 143 9.05 -11.10 -10.63
C PHE A 143 9.43 -11.10 -9.15
N SER A 144 10.16 -10.08 -8.70
CA SER A 144 10.61 -10.02 -7.32
C SER A 144 10.65 -8.60 -6.77
N LEU A 145 10.43 -8.47 -5.48
CA LEU A 145 10.57 -7.25 -4.71
C LEU A 145 11.34 -7.56 -3.44
N GLU A 146 12.35 -6.78 -3.13
CA GLU A 146 13.11 -6.89 -1.88
C GLU A 146 13.09 -5.55 -1.17
N THR A 147 12.56 -5.52 0.05
CA THR A 147 12.63 -4.35 0.94
C THR A 147 13.95 -4.36 1.70
N MET A 148 14.47 -3.17 2.00
CA MET A 148 15.79 -3.03 2.61
C MET A 148 15.92 -1.70 3.36
N HIS A 149 16.77 -1.69 4.38
CA HIS A 149 17.26 -0.48 5.02
C HIS A 149 18.79 -0.51 5.10
N VAL A 150 19.40 0.67 5.16
CA VAL A 150 20.85 0.86 5.22
C VAL A 150 21.16 1.97 6.21
N SER A 151 22.00 1.67 7.22
CA SER A 151 22.49 2.68 8.15
C SER A 151 23.36 3.71 7.43
N LEU A 152 23.15 5.00 7.74
CA LEU A 152 23.98 6.12 7.25
C LEU A 152 24.92 6.63 8.36
N ALA A 153 25.17 5.85 9.42
CA ALA A 153 26.07 6.25 10.50
C ALA A 153 27.52 6.44 10.01
N ASP A 154 27.98 5.54 9.14
CA ASP A 154 29.37 5.48 8.65
C ASP A 154 29.52 5.90 7.18
N GLN A 155 28.43 6.27 6.50
CA GLN A 155 28.43 6.68 5.09
C GLN A 155 27.36 7.73 4.78
N SER A 156 27.60 8.55 3.75
CA SER A 156 26.59 9.51 3.29
C SER A 156 25.56 8.84 2.38
N PHE A 157 24.38 9.47 2.26
CA PHE A 157 23.35 9.04 1.30
C PHE A 157 23.84 9.09 -0.16
N GLU A 158 24.74 10.04 -0.47
CA GLU A 158 25.41 10.13 -1.77
C GLU A 158 26.40 8.99 -2.00
N ALA A 159 27.17 8.59 -0.96
CA ALA A 159 28.06 7.44 -1.05
C ALA A 159 27.30 6.13 -1.32
N LEU A 160 26.13 5.96 -0.70
CA LEU A 160 25.24 4.84 -1.02
C LEU A 160 24.78 4.88 -2.48
N PHE A 161 24.39 6.05 -3.01
CA PHE A 161 24.04 6.21 -4.42
C PHE A 161 25.20 5.87 -5.37
N ASP A 162 26.41 6.29 -5.05
CA ASP A 162 27.62 5.98 -5.83
C ASP A 162 27.89 4.47 -5.87
N VAL A 163 27.75 3.77 -4.74
CA VAL A 163 27.82 2.30 -4.68
C VAL A 163 26.73 1.67 -5.56
N MET A 164 25.48 2.13 -5.41
CA MET A 164 24.35 1.57 -6.16
C MET A 164 24.39 1.84 -7.66
N THR A 165 25.16 2.83 -8.11
CA THR A 165 25.36 3.16 -9.54
C THR A 165 26.72 2.73 -10.08
N SER A 166 27.55 2.09 -9.26
CA SER A 166 28.88 1.65 -9.66
C SER A 166 28.80 0.62 -10.80
N PRO A 167 29.73 0.68 -11.79
CA PRO A 167 29.75 -0.24 -12.90
C PRO A 167 29.86 -1.69 -12.44
N ASP A 168 29.07 -2.55 -13.06
CA ASP A 168 28.96 -3.96 -12.75
C ASP A 168 28.86 -4.73 -14.08
N PRO A 169 29.68 -5.76 -14.33
CA PRO A 169 29.64 -6.52 -15.58
C PRO A 169 28.30 -7.20 -15.87
N GLU A 170 27.52 -7.52 -14.84
CA GLU A 170 26.25 -8.23 -14.94
C GLU A 170 25.04 -7.29 -14.83
N ARG A 171 25.26 -6.04 -14.41
CA ARG A 171 24.22 -5.01 -14.22
C ARG A 171 24.51 -3.72 -15.01
N THR A 172 23.62 -3.41 -15.94
CA THR A 172 23.66 -2.16 -16.71
C THR A 172 22.67 -1.14 -16.14
N VAL A 173 23.16 -0.03 -15.60
CA VAL A 173 22.31 1.09 -15.15
C VAL A 173 21.90 1.95 -16.36
N THR A 174 20.61 2.05 -16.62
CA THR A 174 20.06 2.84 -17.75
C THR A 174 19.43 4.15 -17.29
N TYR A 175 19.03 4.24 -16.03
CA TYR A 175 18.45 5.44 -15.43
C TYR A 175 18.95 5.62 -14.01
N ARG A 176 19.26 6.86 -13.65
CA ARG A 176 19.62 7.24 -12.29
C ARG A 176 19.15 8.66 -12.00
N SER A 177 18.65 8.88 -10.79
CA SER A 177 18.26 10.19 -10.30
C SER A 177 18.66 10.31 -8.84
N PHE A 178 19.27 11.42 -8.45
CA PHE A 178 19.65 11.70 -7.07
C PHE A 178 19.08 13.05 -6.64
N GLY A 179 18.50 13.08 -5.45
CA GLY A 179 18.00 14.28 -4.78
C GLY A 179 18.27 14.22 -3.28
N ALA A 180 18.06 15.33 -2.59
CA ALA A 180 18.49 15.50 -1.19
C ALA A 180 17.90 14.47 -0.20
N GLY A 181 16.71 13.93 -0.49
CA GLY A 181 16.05 12.93 0.35
C GLY A 181 15.66 11.64 -0.36
N ARG A 182 15.97 11.49 -1.66
CA ARG A 182 15.55 10.32 -2.44
C ARG A 182 16.48 10.11 -3.63
N PHE A 183 16.76 8.85 -3.95
CA PHE A 183 17.37 8.49 -5.22
C PHE A 183 16.70 7.27 -5.85
N VAL A 184 16.85 7.14 -7.16
CA VAL A 184 16.37 6.00 -7.97
C VAL A 184 17.51 5.53 -8.85
N VAL A 185 17.66 4.21 -8.96
CA VAL A 185 18.55 3.54 -9.90
C VAL A 185 17.74 2.46 -10.61
N ALA A 186 17.72 2.49 -11.94
CA ALA A 186 17.02 1.49 -12.74
C ALA A 186 17.88 1.06 -13.92
N GLY A 187 17.65 -0.15 -14.40
CA GLY A 187 18.50 -0.75 -15.40
C GLY A 187 18.13 -2.18 -15.74
N GLN A 188 19.12 -2.93 -16.20
CA GLN A 188 19.00 -4.35 -16.53
C GLN A 188 20.06 -5.17 -15.79
N ILE A 189 19.70 -6.40 -15.42
CA ILE A 189 20.59 -7.44 -14.90
C ILE A 189 20.31 -8.69 -15.72
N GLY A 190 21.22 -9.07 -16.61
CA GLY A 190 20.93 -10.09 -17.64
C GLY A 190 19.67 -9.73 -18.44
N ASP A 191 18.70 -10.65 -18.46
CA ASP A 191 17.40 -10.48 -19.14
C ASP A 191 16.32 -9.82 -18.25
N TYR A 192 16.65 -9.45 -17.02
CA TYR A 192 15.72 -8.82 -16.07
C TYR A 192 15.90 -7.31 -16.08
N SER A 193 14.78 -6.59 -15.99
CA SER A 193 14.79 -5.16 -15.63
C SER A 193 14.78 -5.03 -14.12
N PHE A 194 15.41 -3.97 -13.58
CA PHE A 194 15.32 -3.63 -12.17
C PHE A 194 15.02 -2.15 -11.95
N TYR A 195 14.39 -1.86 -10.82
CA TYR A 195 14.11 -0.53 -10.31
C TYR A 195 14.34 -0.51 -8.80
N THR A 196 15.31 0.27 -8.36
CA THR A 196 15.67 0.43 -6.95
C THR A 196 15.44 1.88 -6.54
N MET A 197 14.80 2.08 -5.38
CA MET A 197 14.58 3.40 -4.81
C MET A 197 14.91 3.40 -3.32
N PHE A 198 15.56 4.48 -2.90
CA PHE A 198 15.80 4.76 -1.49
C PHE A 198 15.32 6.16 -1.12
N VAL A 199 14.83 6.31 0.10
CA VAL A 199 14.51 7.57 0.77
C VAL A 199 15.38 7.70 2.01
N SER A 200 15.93 8.88 2.24
CA SER A 200 16.64 9.21 3.47
C SER A 200 15.64 9.48 4.59
N ALA A 201 15.77 8.76 5.70
CA ALA A 201 14.89 8.87 6.87
C ALA A 201 15.75 8.80 8.14
N ALA A 202 15.71 9.81 9.02
CA ALA A 202 16.27 9.77 10.37
C ALA A 202 17.68 9.13 10.55
N GLY A 203 18.64 9.37 9.65
CA GLY A 203 20.01 8.82 9.77
C GLY A 203 20.18 7.42 9.16
N GLU A 204 19.20 6.94 8.44
CA GLU A 204 19.21 5.74 7.62
C GLU A 204 18.65 6.01 6.22
N ALA A 205 18.83 5.04 5.33
CA ALA A 205 18.22 5.00 4.01
C ALA A 205 17.31 3.78 3.95
N VAL A 206 16.01 3.99 3.73
CA VAL A 206 15.03 2.90 3.58
C VAL A 206 14.57 2.81 2.14
N GLY A 207 14.31 1.61 1.65
CA GLY A 207 14.09 1.42 0.22
C GLY A 207 13.63 0.02 -0.16
N TYR A 208 13.58 -0.18 -1.47
CA TYR A 208 13.27 -1.47 -2.07
C TYR A 208 13.95 -1.60 -3.43
N SER A 209 14.10 -2.84 -3.88
CA SER A 209 14.47 -3.20 -5.23
C SER A 209 13.40 -4.09 -5.84
N LEU A 210 12.87 -3.69 -7.00
CA LEU A 210 11.93 -4.46 -7.81
C LEU A 210 12.70 -4.99 -9.03
N ALA A 211 12.54 -6.27 -9.37
CA ALA A 211 13.10 -6.84 -10.58
C ALA A 211 12.08 -7.74 -11.31
N TRP A 212 12.12 -7.71 -12.63
CA TRP A 212 11.17 -8.46 -13.46
C TRP A 212 11.76 -8.89 -14.80
N GLY A 213 11.43 -10.10 -15.23
CA GLY A 213 11.77 -10.64 -16.54
C GLY A 213 10.82 -10.13 -17.63
N ASP A 214 11.13 -10.48 -18.88
CA ASP A 214 10.37 -10.04 -20.06
C ASP A 214 8.88 -10.45 -20.00
N THR A 215 8.56 -11.58 -19.37
CA THR A 215 7.19 -12.05 -19.15
C THR A 215 6.33 -11.03 -18.41
N TYR A 216 6.91 -10.29 -17.47
CA TYR A 216 6.22 -9.32 -16.62
C TYR A 216 6.54 -7.87 -16.98
N LYS A 217 6.93 -7.60 -18.22
CA LYS A 217 7.36 -6.26 -18.64
C LYS A 217 6.31 -5.17 -18.39
N SER A 218 5.03 -5.48 -18.58
CA SER A 218 3.94 -4.53 -18.35
C SER A 218 3.70 -4.31 -16.86
N GLU A 219 3.59 -5.40 -16.11
CA GLU A 219 3.38 -5.41 -14.66
C GLU A 219 4.51 -4.72 -13.93
N GLY A 220 5.76 -4.96 -14.33
CA GLY A 220 6.95 -4.32 -13.76
C GLY A 220 7.03 -2.82 -14.04
N ALA A 221 6.65 -2.40 -15.25
CA ALA A 221 6.56 -0.98 -15.58
C ALA A 221 5.49 -0.27 -14.74
N ILE A 222 4.33 -0.90 -14.53
CA ILE A 222 3.25 -0.35 -13.68
C ILE A 222 3.69 -0.34 -12.22
N ALA A 223 4.13 -1.48 -11.68
CA ALA A 223 4.49 -1.64 -10.29
C ALA A 223 5.67 -0.75 -9.88
N SER A 224 6.71 -0.62 -10.71
CA SER A 224 7.86 0.24 -10.40
C SER A 224 7.45 1.69 -10.13
N VAL A 225 6.55 2.24 -10.94
CA VAL A 225 6.08 3.63 -10.80
C VAL A 225 5.01 3.76 -9.71
N TYR A 226 4.09 2.80 -9.63
CA TYR A 226 3.03 2.80 -8.62
C TYR A 226 3.62 2.71 -7.21
N ILE A 227 4.48 1.72 -6.95
CA ILE A 227 5.13 1.54 -5.65
C ILE A 227 5.96 2.78 -5.30
N ALA A 228 6.71 3.33 -6.26
CA ALA A 228 7.54 4.51 -6.01
C ALA A 228 6.71 5.75 -5.64
N SER A 229 5.51 5.89 -6.22
CA SER A 229 4.61 7.02 -5.98
C SER A 229 3.91 6.94 -4.61
N HIS A 230 3.76 5.74 -4.06
CA HIS A 230 3.08 5.49 -2.79
C HIS A 230 4.04 4.99 -1.68
N PHE A 231 5.34 5.10 -1.90
CA PHE A 231 6.35 4.65 -0.94
C PHE A 231 6.45 5.60 0.25
N THR A 232 6.40 5.05 1.46
CA THR A 232 6.56 5.85 2.67
C THR A 232 7.52 5.17 3.66
N PRO A 233 8.58 5.86 4.12
CA PRO A 233 9.37 5.39 5.26
C PRO A 233 8.51 5.16 6.49
N LEU A 234 8.69 4.03 7.18
CA LEU A 234 7.90 3.69 8.37
C LEU A 234 8.07 4.73 9.48
N GLY A 235 9.27 5.30 9.64
CA GLY A 235 9.52 6.39 10.59
C GLY A 235 8.87 7.73 10.22
N ASN A 236 8.43 7.88 8.97
CA ASN A 236 7.64 9.03 8.52
C ASN A 236 6.13 8.76 8.59
N LEU A 237 5.74 7.50 8.80
CA LEU A 237 4.40 7.18 9.26
C LEU A 237 4.33 7.45 10.77
N PRO A 238 3.16 7.84 11.31
CA PRO A 238 2.98 7.78 12.75
C PRO A 238 3.37 6.37 13.23
N PRO A 239 4.10 6.24 14.35
CA PRO A 239 4.61 4.95 14.80
C PRO A 239 3.47 3.94 14.85
N PRO A 240 3.67 2.70 14.34
CA PRO A 240 2.66 1.66 14.49
C PRO A 240 2.33 1.53 15.97
N ALA A 241 1.06 1.42 16.33
CA ALA A 241 0.70 0.96 17.65
C ALA A 241 1.44 -0.37 17.90
N GLU A 242 2.34 -0.42 18.88
CA GLU A 242 3.04 -1.67 19.25
C GLU A 242 2.00 -2.67 19.77
N LEU A 243 1.52 -3.55 18.89
CA LEU A 243 0.71 -4.70 19.27
C LEU A 243 1.61 -5.75 19.91
N LYS A 244 1.55 -5.90 21.23
CA LYS A 244 2.18 -7.03 21.91
C LYS A 244 1.41 -8.31 21.60
N LYS A 245 2.15 -9.31 21.10
CA LYS A 245 1.66 -10.67 20.79
C LYS A 245 1.07 -11.31 22.07
N ALA A 246 -0.23 -11.58 22.08
CA ALA A 246 -0.86 -12.39 23.12
C ALA A 246 -0.71 -13.88 22.79
N GLU A 247 -0.13 -14.64 23.73
CA GLU A 247 -0.05 -16.09 23.68
C GLU A 247 -1.44 -16.69 23.93
N GLY A 248 -2.00 -17.46 22.98
CA GLY A 248 -3.28 -18.14 23.20
C GLY A 248 -3.79 -18.95 22.01
N SER A 249 -4.12 -20.22 22.25
CA SER A 249 -4.48 -21.23 21.27
C SER A 249 -5.99 -21.27 20.93
N GLY A 250 -6.33 -21.22 19.63
CA GLY A 250 -7.25 -22.18 19.01
C GLY A 250 -8.54 -21.68 18.35
N GLY A 251 -8.63 -21.74 17.01
CA GLY A 251 -9.89 -21.80 16.22
C GLY A 251 -10.15 -20.73 15.13
N ALA A 252 -9.81 -21.02 13.87
CA ALA A 252 -10.19 -20.31 12.61
C ALA A 252 -11.07 -19.02 12.66
N PRO A 253 -10.68 -17.91 12.00
CA PRO A 253 -11.42 -16.64 12.05
C PRO A 253 -12.77 -16.67 11.29
N PRO A 254 -13.81 -15.94 11.76
CA PRO A 254 -15.14 -15.90 11.14
C PRO A 254 -15.22 -15.00 9.90
N ARG A 255 -16.16 -15.29 9.00
CA ARG A 255 -16.36 -14.65 7.67
C ARG A 255 -17.16 -13.33 7.70
N GLY A 256 -16.90 -12.39 8.61
CA GLY A 256 -17.61 -11.10 8.65
C GLY A 256 -16.93 -10.05 9.56
N ALA A 257 -17.32 -8.77 9.45
CA ALA A 257 -16.71 -7.67 10.20
C ALA A 257 -16.90 -7.79 11.72
N PHE A 258 -17.92 -8.54 12.15
CA PHE A 258 -18.27 -8.73 13.56
C PHE A 258 -17.96 -10.14 14.04
N VAL A 259 -17.20 -10.20 15.14
CA VAL A 259 -16.93 -11.41 15.92
C VAL A 259 -17.90 -11.45 17.10
N LEU A 260 -18.45 -12.63 17.35
CA LEU A 260 -19.39 -12.91 18.43
C LEU A 260 -18.74 -13.91 19.41
N PRO A 261 -17.97 -13.44 20.43
CA PRO A 261 -17.22 -14.33 21.32
C PRO A 261 -18.16 -15.27 22.10
N GLU A 262 -18.01 -16.59 21.95
CA GLU A 262 -18.94 -17.58 22.51
C GLU A 262 -19.06 -17.51 24.03
N ASP A 263 -17.97 -17.12 24.70
CA ASP A 263 -17.83 -17.03 26.16
C ASP A 263 -18.38 -15.72 26.75
N GLN A 264 -18.66 -14.71 25.92
CA GLN A 264 -19.13 -13.38 26.35
C GLN A 264 -20.36 -12.96 25.53
N PRO A 265 -21.54 -13.57 25.77
CA PRO A 265 -22.77 -13.34 24.99
C PRO A 265 -23.26 -11.89 24.99
N GLU A 266 -22.80 -11.07 25.93
CA GLU A 266 -23.08 -9.64 26.04
C GLU A 266 -22.21 -8.75 25.13
N VAL A 267 -21.20 -9.32 24.46
CA VAL A 267 -20.23 -8.58 23.64
C VAL A 267 -20.49 -8.79 22.15
N ILE A 268 -20.40 -7.71 21.37
CA ILE A 268 -20.24 -7.74 19.92
C ILE A 268 -18.91 -7.06 19.61
N LEU A 269 -17.98 -7.74 18.92
CA LEU A 269 -16.69 -7.16 18.56
C LEU A 269 -16.68 -6.77 17.08
N LEU A 270 -16.45 -5.49 16.78
CA LEU A 270 -16.04 -5.03 15.44
C LEU A 270 -14.53 -5.27 15.28
N ASN A 271 -14.12 -6.05 14.27
CA ASN A 271 -12.72 -6.34 13.97
C ASN A 271 -12.46 -6.33 12.45
N ALA A 272 -12.64 -5.17 11.83
CA ALA A 272 -12.48 -4.95 10.39
C ALA A 272 -12.59 -3.45 10.05
N ASP A 273 -12.35 -3.10 8.79
CA ASP A 273 -12.66 -1.78 8.22
C ASP A 273 -14.18 -1.54 8.14
N ILE A 274 -14.59 -0.27 8.17
CA ILE A 274 -16.00 0.13 8.03
C ILE A 274 -16.30 0.36 6.54
N THR A 275 -17.11 -0.51 5.96
CA THR A 275 -17.58 -0.42 4.57
C THR A 275 -19.06 -0.04 4.53
N ASP A 276 -19.60 0.16 3.33
CA ASP A 276 -21.04 0.42 3.14
C ASP A 276 -21.93 -0.75 3.58
N GLN A 277 -21.37 -1.96 3.74
CA GLN A 277 -22.10 -3.15 4.19
C GLN A 277 -22.04 -3.37 5.71
N THR A 278 -21.08 -2.74 6.39
CA THR A 278 -20.80 -2.99 7.81
C THR A 278 -22.00 -2.65 8.71
N SER A 279 -22.81 -1.63 8.38
CA SER A 279 -24.03 -1.30 9.13
C SER A 279 -25.08 -2.43 9.09
N THR A 280 -25.27 -3.07 7.93
CA THR A 280 -26.20 -4.22 7.80
C THR A 280 -25.63 -5.48 8.47
N GLU A 281 -24.31 -5.63 8.51
CA GLU A 281 -23.66 -6.69 9.30
C GLU A 281 -23.86 -6.49 10.80
N PHE A 282 -23.81 -5.24 11.28
CA PHE A 282 -24.07 -4.90 12.67
C PHE A 282 -25.51 -5.21 13.07
N ASP A 283 -26.50 -4.87 12.23
CA ASP A 283 -27.90 -5.23 12.47
C ASP A 283 -28.08 -6.75 12.63
N ARG A 284 -27.37 -7.55 11.84
CA ARG A 284 -27.37 -9.01 11.97
C ARG A 284 -26.70 -9.47 13.26
N ALA A 285 -25.59 -8.85 13.67
CA ALA A 285 -24.94 -9.15 14.93
C ALA A 285 -25.84 -8.83 16.14
N LEU A 286 -26.52 -7.68 16.13
CA LEU A 286 -27.51 -7.30 17.14
C LEU A 286 -28.71 -8.25 17.18
N ALA A 287 -29.18 -8.70 16.01
CA ALA A 287 -30.26 -9.69 15.95
C ALA A 287 -29.82 -11.07 16.50
N ALA A 288 -28.56 -11.44 16.30
CA ALA A 288 -27.98 -12.66 16.85
C ALA A 288 -27.69 -12.56 18.37
N ARG A 289 -27.46 -11.34 18.89
CA ARG A 289 -27.23 -11.06 20.31
C ARG A 289 -28.18 -9.97 20.83
N PRO A 290 -29.46 -10.31 21.05
CA PRO A 290 -30.45 -9.34 21.53
C PRO A 290 -30.12 -8.79 22.93
N ASP A 291 -29.35 -9.55 23.72
CA ASP A 291 -28.92 -9.19 25.07
C ASP A 291 -27.51 -8.55 25.10
N ALA A 292 -26.95 -8.19 23.94
CA ALA A 292 -25.67 -7.48 23.88
C ALA A 292 -25.75 -6.18 24.68
N ARG A 293 -24.71 -5.93 25.47
CA ARG A 293 -24.56 -4.73 26.30
C ARG A 293 -23.33 -3.92 25.90
N VAL A 294 -22.34 -4.59 25.30
CA VAL A 294 -21.07 -3.97 24.96
C VAL A 294 -20.73 -4.18 23.50
N VAL A 295 -20.29 -3.11 22.85
CA VAL A 295 -19.65 -3.15 21.54
C VAL A 295 -18.16 -2.91 21.73
N ALA A 296 -17.36 -3.96 21.53
CA ALA A 296 -15.91 -3.87 21.49
C ALA A 296 -15.45 -3.42 20.10
N LEU A 297 -14.45 -2.54 20.03
CA LEU A 297 -14.07 -1.85 18.81
C LEU A 297 -12.59 -2.07 18.48
N ASN A 298 -12.35 -2.62 17.30
CA ASN A 298 -11.04 -2.67 16.63
C ASN A 298 -11.23 -2.38 15.13
N SER A 299 -10.96 -1.14 14.71
CA SER A 299 -11.17 -0.71 13.33
C SER A 299 -10.35 0.53 12.98
N PRO A 300 -9.71 0.55 11.79
CA PRO A 300 -9.03 1.75 11.26
C PRO A 300 -10.01 2.83 10.76
N GLY A 301 -11.31 2.53 10.70
CA GLY A 301 -12.33 3.45 10.21
C GLY A 301 -12.82 3.10 8.80
N GLY A 302 -13.30 4.10 8.05
CA GLY A 302 -13.88 3.92 6.71
C GLY A 302 -15.14 4.76 6.49
N SER A 303 -16.21 4.13 6.01
CA SER A 303 -17.47 4.78 5.63
C SER A 303 -18.15 5.50 6.81
N VAL A 304 -18.20 6.84 6.74
CA VAL A 304 -18.80 7.71 7.77
C VAL A 304 -20.31 7.45 7.92
N ASP A 305 -21.02 7.27 6.80
CA ASP A 305 -22.47 6.99 6.82
C ASP A 305 -22.79 5.67 7.53
N SER A 306 -22.06 4.59 7.23
CA SER A 306 -22.18 3.32 7.95
C SER A 306 -21.85 3.48 9.43
N ALA A 307 -20.79 4.23 9.76
CA ALA A 307 -20.40 4.48 11.15
C ALA A 307 -21.49 5.22 11.94
N LEU A 308 -22.07 6.28 11.38
CA LEU A 308 -23.14 7.04 12.01
C LEU A 308 -24.42 6.22 12.19
N LYS A 309 -24.77 5.36 11.23
CA LYS A 309 -25.91 4.43 11.38
C LYS A 309 -25.71 3.46 12.55
N MET A 310 -24.52 2.87 12.65
CA MET A 310 -24.19 1.98 13.78
C MET A 310 -24.15 2.74 15.10
N ALA A 311 -23.53 3.93 15.13
CA ALA A 311 -23.47 4.82 16.28
C ALA A 311 -24.88 5.16 16.80
N ASN A 312 -25.81 5.53 15.92
CA ASN A 312 -27.19 5.84 16.33
C ASN A 312 -27.91 4.63 16.94
N GLU A 313 -27.72 3.42 16.41
CA GLU A 313 -28.30 2.21 17.01
C GLU A 313 -27.65 1.86 18.36
N ILE A 314 -26.34 2.06 18.52
CA ILE A 314 -25.63 1.91 19.81
C ILE A 314 -26.20 2.87 20.85
N HIS A 315 -26.30 4.15 20.50
CA HIS A 315 -26.79 5.19 21.38
C HIS A 315 -28.24 4.95 21.82
N LYS A 316 -29.12 4.70 20.84
CA LYS A 316 -30.55 4.41 21.05
C LYS A 316 -30.80 3.20 21.95
N ARG A 317 -29.92 2.20 21.90
CA ARG A 317 -30.00 1.00 22.73
C ARG A 317 -29.30 1.13 24.08
N GLY A 318 -28.62 2.26 24.32
CA GLY A 318 -27.86 2.49 25.56
C GLY A 318 -26.71 1.50 25.73
N LEU A 319 -26.07 1.09 24.63
CA LEU A 319 -24.95 0.16 24.69
C LEU A 319 -23.69 0.86 25.20
N THR A 320 -22.83 0.08 25.82
CA THR A 320 -21.49 0.51 26.22
C THR A 320 -20.53 0.29 25.07
N THR A 321 -19.61 1.22 24.83
CA THR A 321 -18.54 1.07 23.85
C THR A 321 -17.20 0.87 24.54
N PHE A 322 -16.39 -0.03 23.99
CA PHE A 322 -15.12 -0.39 24.58
C PHE A 322 -14.04 -0.53 23.50
N VAL A 323 -12.90 0.12 23.70
CA VAL A 323 -11.68 -0.19 22.94
C VAL A 323 -10.79 -1.05 23.83
N PRO A 324 -10.68 -2.37 23.58
CA PRO A 324 -9.84 -3.24 24.38
C PRO A 324 -8.37 -2.83 24.31
N ARG A 325 -7.60 -3.26 25.30
CA ARG A 325 -6.14 -3.13 25.28
C ARG A 325 -5.57 -3.77 24.02
N ASP A 326 -4.54 -3.14 23.45
CA ASP A 326 -3.88 -3.61 22.21
C ASP A 326 -4.85 -3.66 21.00
N MET A 327 -5.91 -2.85 21.02
CA MET A 327 -6.79 -2.61 19.86
C MET A 327 -6.89 -1.11 19.59
N GLY A 328 -7.37 -0.76 18.41
CA GLY A 328 -7.46 0.64 18.00
C GLY A 328 -8.79 0.96 17.33
N CYS A 329 -9.32 2.14 17.61
CA CYS A 329 -10.54 2.67 16.99
C CYS A 329 -10.24 4.07 16.45
N TYR A 330 -10.14 4.16 15.12
CA TYR A 330 -9.66 5.37 14.45
C TYR A 330 -10.68 5.91 13.45
N SER A 331 -10.57 7.21 13.14
CA SER A 331 -11.39 7.86 12.10
C SER A 331 -12.89 7.64 12.36
N ALA A 332 -13.63 7.13 11.38
CA ALA A 332 -15.06 6.86 11.48
C ALA A 332 -15.43 5.90 12.62
N CYS A 333 -14.52 5.02 13.07
CA CYS A 333 -14.76 4.19 14.25
C CYS A 333 -14.98 5.03 15.52
N ALA A 334 -14.31 6.17 15.64
CA ALA A 334 -14.45 7.03 16.82
C ALA A 334 -15.90 7.52 17.01
N TYR A 335 -16.67 7.72 15.94
CA TYR A 335 -18.10 8.06 16.03
C TYR A 335 -18.92 6.96 16.69
N ILE A 336 -18.59 5.70 16.38
CA ILE A 336 -19.18 4.51 16.99
C ILE A 336 -18.82 4.48 18.48
N PHE A 337 -17.54 4.72 18.81
CA PHE A 337 -17.10 4.80 20.20
C PHE A 337 -17.85 5.88 20.99
N PHE A 338 -17.96 7.09 20.45
CA PHE A 338 -18.62 8.20 21.14
C PHE A 338 -20.11 7.96 21.38
N ALA A 339 -20.78 7.10 20.60
CA ALA A 339 -22.20 6.81 20.79
C ALA A 339 -22.54 6.07 22.09
N GLY A 340 -21.57 5.39 22.69
CA GLY A 340 -21.78 4.62 23.91
C GLY A 340 -22.29 5.48 25.08
N ILE A 341 -23.21 4.93 25.86
CA ILE A 341 -23.70 5.62 27.06
C ILE A 341 -22.61 5.65 28.15
N ASP A 342 -21.94 4.51 28.30
CA ASP A 342 -20.67 4.34 28.98
C ASP A 342 -19.60 4.03 27.92
N ARG A 343 -18.38 4.51 28.14
CA ARG A 343 -17.28 4.42 27.17
C ARG A 343 -15.98 4.19 27.90
N GLN A 344 -15.28 3.15 27.51
CA GLN A 344 -13.96 2.85 28.06
C GLN A 344 -12.98 2.60 26.93
N ALA A 345 -11.76 3.13 27.05
CA ALA A 345 -10.70 2.89 26.10
C ALA A 345 -9.44 2.48 26.86
N GLU A 346 -9.10 1.19 26.77
CA GLU A 346 -7.78 0.67 27.18
C GLU A 346 -6.80 0.65 26.01
N GLY A 347 -7.32 0.55 24.78
CA GLY A 347 -6.57 0.71 23.54
C GLY A 347 -6.63 2.13 22.98
N GLU A 348 -6.19 2.29 21.73
CA GLU A 348 -6.06 3.61 21.11
C GLU A 348 -7.38 4.12 20.54
N LEU A 349 -7.66 5.41 20.78
CA LEU A 349 -8.78 6.13 20.17
C LEU A 349 -8.23 7.32 19.40
N GLY A 350 -8.46 7.35 18.09
CA GLY A 350 -7.94 8.39 17.21
C GLY A 350 -9.03 9.11 16.41
N VAL A 351 -8.88 10.43 16.26
CA VAL A 351 -9.77 11.28 15.47
C VAL A 351 -9.00 12.14 14.48
N HIS A 352 -9.62 12.43 13.34
CA HIS A 352 -9.15 13.41 12.37
C HIS A 352 -10.32 14.00 11.60
N GLN A 353 -10.09 15.05 10.82
CA GLN A 353 -11.15 15.68 10.05
C GLN A 353 -11.63 14.76 8.92
N ILE A 354 -12.92 14.83 8.59
CA ILE A 354 -13.49 14.10 7.45
C ILE A 354 -12.77 14.58 6.17
N SER A 355 -12.26 13.65 5.38
CA SER A 355 -11.73 13.97 4.05
C SER A 355 -12.88 14.30 3.10
N ALA A 356 -12.79 15.44 2.43
CA ALA A 356 -13.77 15.84 1.42
C ALA A 356 -13.11 16.68 0.32
N GLU A 357 -13.50 16.41 -0.93
CA GLU A 357 -13.05 17.19 -2.09
C GLU A 357 -13.75 18.55 -2.15
N VAL A 358 -13.05 19.58 -2.66
CA VAL A 358 -13.57 20.96 -2.79
C VAL A 358 -14.84 21.06 -3.65
N ALA A 359 -15.07 20.12 -4.58
CA ALA A 359 -16.27 20.07 -5.41
C ALA A 359 -17.53 19.62 -4.67
N ASP A 360 -17.38 19.03 -3.47
CA ASP A 360 -18.46 18.47 -2.67
C ASP A 360 -18.64 19.21 -1.35
N LEU A 361 -18.25 20.49 -1.31
CA LEU A 361 -18.32 21.34 -0.11
C LEU A 361 -19.70 21.34 0.56
N VAL A 362 -20.81 21.15 -0.19
CA VAL A 362 -22.17 21.09 0.38
C VAL A 362 -22.47 19.72 1.00
N LEU A 363 -22.08 18.60 0.38
CA LEU A 363 -22.25 17.28 0.98
C LEU A 363 -21.27 17.08 2.13
N ALA A 364 -20.03 17.56 2.00
CA ALA A 364 -19.03 17.59 3.06
C ALA A 364 -19.51 18.43 4.25
N GLN A 365 -20.15 19.58 4.02
CA GLN A 365 -20.77 20.38 5.07
C GLN A 365 -21.98 19.68 5.69
N THR A 366 -22.75 18.93 4.90
CA THR A 366 -23.91 18.16 5.40
C THR A 366 -23.43 17.00 6.26
N THR A 367 -22.51 16.17 5.77
CA THR A 367 -21.90 15.06 6.50
C THR A 367 -21.15 15.55 7.74
N LEU A 368 -20.43 16.68 7.64
CA LEU A 368 -19.82 17.31 8.80
C LEU A 368 -20.88 17.79 9.80
N GLY A 369 -21.99 18.38 9.31
CA GLY A 369 -23.14 18.73 10.13
C GLY A 369 -23.71 17.52 10.87
N ASP A 370 -23.95 16.42 10.17
CA ASP A 370 -24.45 15.17 10.75
C ASP A 370 -23.49 14.60 11.80
N VAL A 371 -22.18 14.66 11.55
CA VAL A 371 -21.15 14.26 12.53
C VAL A 371 -21.17 15.17 13.76
N LEU A 372 -21.26 16.49 13.57
CA LEU A 372 -21.29 17.45 14.68
C LEU A 372 -22.55 17.29 15.53
N ASP A 373 -23.71 17.10 14.89
CA ASP A 373 -24.98 16.84 15.55
C ASP A 373 -24.91 15.53 16.35
N ALA A 374 -24.39 14.46 15.75
CA ALA A 374 -24.19 13.19 16.43
C ALA A 374 -23.23 13.32 17.62
N MET A 375 -22.07 13.97 17.45
CA MET A 375 -21.11 14.19 18.55
C MET A 375 -21.71 15.02 19.67
N GLN A 376 -22.55 16.01 19.36
CA GLN A 376 -23.27 16.79 20.34
C GLN A 376 -24.34 15.96 21.06
N GLU A 377 -25.13 15.17 20.33
CA GLU A 377 -26.14 14.25 20.89
C GLU A 377 -25.49 13.24 21.85
N PHE A 378 -24.32 12.73 21.47
CA PHE A 378 -23.50 11.85 22.28
C PHE A 378 -22.77 12.60 23.41
N GLY A 379 -22.94 13.91 23.56
CA GLY A 379 -22.34 14.70 24.64
C GLY A 379 -20.81 14.71 24.60
N VAL A 380 -20.20 14.65 23.41
CA VAL A 380 -18.75 14.78 23.22
C VAL A 380 -18.34 16.24 23.50
N HIS A 381 -17.27 16.44 24.27
CA HIS A 381 -16.82 17.78 24.62
C HIS A 381 -16.28 18.53 23.39
N GLN A 382 -16.50 19.86 23.38
CA GLN A 382 -16.08 20.72 22.27
C GLN A 382 -14.58 20.63 21.97
N GLN A 383 -13.74 20.38 22.97
CA GLN A 383 -12.29 20.23 22.78
C GLN A 383 -11.97 18.99 21.95
N VAL A 384 -12.67 17.87 22.15
CA VAL A 384 -12.52 16.63 21.37
C VAL A 384 -12.91 16.86 19.91
N ILE A 385 -14.04 17.55 19.68
CA ILE A 385 -14.47 17.97 18.35
C ILE A 385 -13.41 18.89 17.71
N SER A 386 -12.84 19.81 18.48
CA SER A 386 -11.78 20.70 18.00
C SER A 386 -10.51 19.94 17.65
N HIS A 387 -10.12 18.90 18.40
CA HIS A 387 -8.99 18.05 18.03
C HIS A 387 -9.26 17.36 16.70
N MET A 388 -10.42 16.71 16.56
CA MET A 388 -10.84 16.08 15.31
C MET A 388 -10.77 17.04 14.11
N LEU A 389 -11.42 18.22 14.20
CA LEU A 389 -11.51 19.16 13.07
C LEU A 389 -10.19 19.87 12.72
N ARG A 390 -9.23 19.90 13.64
CA ARG A 390 -7.94 20.57 13.42
C ARG A 390 -6.87 19.60 12.92
N THR A 391 -7.12 18.31 13.02
CA THR A 391 -6.21 17.26 12.57
C THR A 391 -6.48 16.97 11.10
N PRO A 392 -5.48 17.16 10.21
CA PRO A 392 -5.59 16.87 8.77
C PRO A 392 -6.08 15.44 8.48
N PRO A 393 -6.64 15.15 7.28
CA PRO A 393 -7.22 13.84 7.00
C PRO A 393 -6.15 12.75 6.84
N ASP A 394 -4.93 13.17 6.51
CA ASP A 394 -3.74 12.31 6.39
C ASP A 394 -2.95 12.19 7.71
N ASP A 395 -3.52 12.71 8.81
CA ASP A 395 -2.95 12.68 10.16
C ASP A 395 -3.99 12.09 11.14
N MET A 396 -3.56 11.74 12.35
CA MET A 396 -4.41 11.15 13.37
C MET A 396 -4.09 11.71 14.75
N TYR A 397 -5.09 12.31 15.41
CA TYR A 397 -4.98 12.71 16.81
C TYR A 397 -5.39 11.55 17.70
N VAL A 398 -4.42 10.83 18.23
CA VAL A 398 -4.64 9.76 19.20
C VAL A 398 -4.63 10.34 20.61
N PHE A 399 -5.72 10.15 21.35
CA PHE A 399 -5.84 10.66 22.72
C PHE A 399 -4.98 9.86 23.69
N SER A 400 -4.20 10.56 24.52
CA SER A 400 -3.49 9.94 25.64
C SER A 400 -4.45 9.51 26.74
N THR A 401 -4.02 8.58 27.61
CA THR A 401 -4.84 8.13 28.76
C THR A 401 -5.27 9.28 29.67
N ALA A 402 -4.44 10.32 29.81
CA ALA A 402 -4.79 11.52 30.58
C ALA A 402 -5.92 12.31 29.90
N GLU A 403 -5.81 12.53 28.59
CA GLU A 403 -6.83 13.23 27.81
C GLU A 403 -8.16 12.48 27.76
N LEU A 404 -8.13 11.14 27.72
CA LEU A 404 -9.33 10.32 27.78
C LEU A 404 -10.18 10.65 29.02
N SER A 405 -9.53 10.87 30.16
CA SER A 405 -10.17 11.28 31.41
C SER A 405 -10.47 12.79 31.45
N ASP A 406 -9.48 13.64 31.17
CA ASP A 406 -9.56 15.10 31.33
C ASP A 406 -10.58 15.73 30.37
N LEU A 407 -10.71 15.17 29.18
CA LEU A 407 -11.70 15.60 28.18
C LEU A 407 -13.05 14.91 28.36
N GLY A 408 -13.21 14.05 29.38
CA GLY A 408 -14.42 13.29 29.65
C GLY A 408 -14.83 12.41 28.48
N ILE A 409 -13.84 11.83 27.77
CA ILE A 409 -14.04 10.89 26.66
C ILE A 409 -14.48 9.53 27.21
N THR A 410 -13.79 9.05 28.26
CA THR A 410 -14.22 7.87 29.01
C THR A 410 -15.23 8.25 30.09
N ARG A 411 -16.27 7.43 30.22
CA ARG A 411 -17.40 7.65 31.15
C ARG A 411 -17.97 6.31 31.60
N GLY A 412 -18.52 6.30 32.81
CA GLY A 412 -19.09 5.08 33.40
C GLY A 412 -18.08 4.29 34.22
N GLU A 413 -18.54 3.15 34.74
CA GLU A 413 -17.71 2.26 35.55
C GLU A 413 -16.65 1.54 34.69
N PRO A 414 -15.46 1.23 35.23
CA PRO A 414 -14.46 0.43 34.54
C PRO A 414 -15.03 -0.93 34.11
N LEU A 415 -14.82 -1.30 32.85
CA LEU A 415 -15.21 -2.60 32.31
C LEU A 415 -14.00 -3.54 32.33
N THR A 416 -14.22 -4.81 32.64
CA THR A 416 -13.21 -5.86 32.45
C THR A 416 -13.75 -6.86 31.45
N ILE A 417 -13.30 -6.78 30.20
CA ILE A 417 -13.79 -7.61 29.09
C ILE A 417 -12.57 -8.25 28.41
N ASN A 418 -12.49 -9.58 28.44
CA ASN A 418 -11.36 -10.33 27.88
C ASN A 418 -11.69 -10.80 26.46
N VAL A 419 -11.70 -9.91 25.48
CA VAL A 419 -11.98 -10.31 24.08
C VAL A 419 -10.72 -10.91 23.45
N ALA A 420 -10.61 -12.25 23.41
CA ALA A 420 -9.52 -12.94 22.73
C ALA A 420 -9.88 -13.19 21.26
N LEU A 421 -9.08 -12.65 20.33
CA LEU A 421 -9.17 -13.01 18.92
C LEU A 421 -8.53 -14.37 18.70
N VAL A 422 -9.19 -15.22 17.93
CA VAL A 422 -8.73 -16.57 17.72
C VAL A 422 -7.72 -16.66 16.57
N ALA A 423 -6.49 -17.08 16.89
CA ALA A 423 -5.38 -17.17 15.94
C ALA A 423 -5.50 -18.35 14.96
N ALA A 424 -5.17 -18.11 13.68
CA ALA A 424 -4.96 -19.14 12.67
C ALA A 424 -3.65 -19.94 12.94
N PRO A 425 -3.56 -21.22 12.55
CA PRO A 425 -2.38 -22.04 12.83
C PRO A 425 -1.17 -21.60 11.97
N GLU A 426 0.01 -21.51 12.59
CA GLU A 426 1.29 -21.25 11.93
C GLU A 426 1.70 -22.41 11.00
N PRO A 427 2.29 -22.16 9.82
CA PRO A 427 2.85 -23.21 8.99
C PRO A 427 4.18 -23.73 9.57
N ALA A 428 4.39 -25.04 9.44
CA ALA A 428 5.56 -25.73 9.96
C ALA A 428 6.87 -25.30 9.28
N ARG A 429 7.91 -25.01 10.07
CA ARG A 429 9.29 -24.80 9.59
C ARG A 429 9.83 -26.11 8.97
N SER A 430 10.26 -26.07 7.71
CA SER A 430 11.02 -27.16 7.08
C SER A 430 12.53 -26.94 7.27
N SER A 431 13.20 -27.84 7.99
CA SER A 431 14.64 -27.83 8.26
C SER A 431 15.47 -28.61 7.22
N GLY A 432 15.15 -28.51 5.94
CA GLY A 432 15.86 -29.23 4.88
C GLY A 432 17.16 -28.53 4.45
N ALA A 433 18.20 -29.30 4.10
CA ALA A 433 19.39 -28.79 3.42
C ALA A 433 19.01 -28.09 2.11
N ALA A 434 19.81 -27.10 1.68
CA ALA A 434 19.52 -26.27 0.52
C ALA A 434 20.80 -25.87 -0.22
N ILE A 435 20.67 -25.54 -1.49
CA ILE A 435 21.76 -25.17 -2.38
C ILE A 435 21.57 -23.71 -2.80
N VAL A 436 22.63 -22.90 -2.65
CA VAL A 436 22.70 -21.56 -3.26
C VAL A 436 23.38 -21.70 -4.62
N HIS A 437 22.65 -21.41 -5.68
CA HIS A 437 23.19 -21.35 -7.04
C HIS A 437 23.77 -19.96 -7.27
N LEU A 438 25.05 -19.90 -7.61
CA LEU A 438 25.85 -18.67 -7.66
C LEU A 438 26.12 -18.24 -9.10
N SER A 439 26.40 -19.20 -9.99
CA SER A 439 26.53 -18.94 -11.41
C SER A 439 26.39 -20.22 -12.23
N SER A 440 26.10 -20.09 -13.53
CA SER A 440 26.08 -21.20 -14.48
C SER A 440 27.00 -20.87 -15.66
N GLN A 441 27.86 -21.80 -16.04
CA GLN A 441 28.86 -21.62 -17.10
C GLN A 441 28.78 -22.74 -18.13
N SER A 442 29.09 -22.43 -19.39
CA SER A 442 29.14 -23.41 -20.49
C SER A 442 30.47 -24.18 -20.56
N ASP A 443 31.47 -23.76 -19.80
CA ASP A 443 32.83 -24.32 -19.82
C ASP A 443 33.35 -24.57 -18.39
N ALA A 444 34.06 -25.69 -18.20
CA ALA A 444 34.56 -26.11 -16.90
C ALA A 444 35.64 -25.18 -16.34
N ALA A 445 36.53 -24.66 -17.19
CA ALA A 445 37.59 -23.77 -16.75
C ALA A 445 37.02 -22.39 -16.38
N GLU A 446 35.94 -21.96 -17.02
CA GLU A 446 35.20 -20.75 -16.67
C GLU A 446 34.41 -20.89 -15.37
N ALA A 447 33.77 -22.05 -15.15
CA ALA A 447 33.14 -22.40 -13.88
C ALA A 447 34.14 -22.36 -12.72
N GLU A 448 35.36 -22.89 -12.92
CA GLU A 448 36.39 -22.88 -11.88
C GLU A 448 36.92 -21.46 -11.59
N ARG A 449 37.03 -20.60 -12.62
CA ARG A 449 37.35 -19.17 -12.43
C ARG A 449 36.25 -18.45 -11.66
N SER A 450 34.98 -18.71 -11.98
CA SER A 450 33.83 -18.14 -11.29
C SER A 450 33.77 -18.62 -9.83
N ARG A 451 33.99 -19.92 -9.57
CA ARG A 451 34.10 -20.50 -8.23
C ARG A 451 35.19 -19.81 -7.40
N ALA A 452 36.38 -19.65 -7.95
CA ALA A 452 37.49 -18.99 -7.27
C ALA A 452 37.23 -17.49 -7.02
N TYR A 453 36.55 -16.81 -7.94
CA TYR A 453 36.13 -15.42 -7.77
C TYR A 453 35.13 -15.27 -6.62
N VAL A 454 34.09 -16.10 -6.61
CA VAL A 454 33.07 -16.15 -5.56
C VAL A 454 33.69 -16.46 -4.19
N GLU A 455 34.59 -17.44 -4.12
CA GLU A 455 35.32 -17.79 -2.90
C GLU A 455 36.24 -16.65 -2.43
N GLY A 456 36.92 -15.97 -3.35
CA GLY A 456 37.76 -14.82 -3.02
C GLY A 456 36.99 -13.61 -2.50
N ARG A 457 35.76 -13.40 -3.01
CA ARG A 457 34.95 -12.22 -2.68
C ARG A 457 34.07 -12.40 -1.45
N TRP A 458 33.46 -13.58 -1.30
CA TRP A 458 32.41 -13.82 -0.31
C TRP A 458 32.72 -14.98 0.68
N SER A 459 33.97 -15.44 0.75
CA SER A 459 34.36 -16.53 1.67
C SER A 459 33.94 -16.33 3.12
N THR A 460 33.92 -15.09 3.61
CA THR A 460 33.47 -14.77 4.98
C THR A 460 31.97 -15.06 5.19
N LEU A 461 31.15 -14.97 4.14
CA LEU A 461 29.72 -15.28 4.20
C LEU A 461 29.46 -16.80 4.27
N PHE A 462 30.37 -17.62 3.75
CA PHE A 462 30.17 -19.06 3.60
C PHE A 462 30.50 -19.85 4.87
N GLY A 463 31.33 -19.29 5.77
CA GLY A 463 31.80 -19.98 6.96
C GLY A 463 32.68 -21.17 6.60
N GLU A 464 32.29 -22.39 7.04
CA GLU A 464 33.01 -23.62 6.69
C GLU A 464 32.59 -24.20 5.33
N ALA A 465 31.45 -23.75 4.78
CA ALA A 465 30.98 -24.21 3.48
C ALA A 465 31.85 -23.66 2.36
N LYS A 466 32.04 -24.45 1.29
CA LYS A 466 32.85 -24.06 0.13
C LYS A 466 32.02 -24.14 -1.15
N PRO A 467 32.10 -23.12 -2.03
CA PRO A 467 31.52 -23.21 -3.35
C PRO A 467 32.14 -24.38 -4.11
N GLU A 468 31.31 -25.17 -4.76
CA GLU A 468 31.68 -26.30 -5.60
C GLU A 468 31.14 -26.12 -7.02
N VAL A 469 31.75 -26.82 -7.99
CA VAL A 469 31.25 -26.87 -9.36
C VAL A 469 30.55 -28.20 -9.58
N GLU A 470 29.24 -28.15 -9.76
CA GLU A 470 28.44 -29.29 -10.18
C GLU A 470 28.34 -29.36 -11.70
N THR A 471 28.45 -30.57 -12.26
CA THR A 471 28.23 -30.80 -13.68
C THR A 471 26.82 -31.35 -13.91
N ALA A 472 25.97 -30.58 -14.59
CA ALA A 472 24.60 -30.97 -14.94
C ALA A 472 24.44 -30.97 -16.47
N GLY A 473 24.75 -32.11 -17.10
CA GLY A 473 24.75 -32.22 -18.56
C GLY A 473 25.90 -31.42 -19.20
N ASN A 474 25.57 -30.45 -20.05
CA ASN A 474 26.55 -29.56 -20.71
C ASN A 474 26.78 -28.23 -19.97
N ILE A 475 26.25 -28.08 -18.76
CA ILE A 475 26.33 -26.84 -17.96
C ILE A 475 27.07 -27.14 -16.66
N TYR A 476 27.98 -26.25 -16.28
CA TYR A 476 28.74 -26.29 -15.05
C TYR A 476 28.20 -25.22 -14.10
N ARG A 477 27.64 -25.63 -12.96
CA ARG A 477 27.02 -24.73 -11.98
C ARG A 477 27.95 -24.51 -10.81
N VAL A 478 28.24 -23.25 -10.50
CA VAL A 478 28.88 -22.88 -9.24
C VAL A 478 27.78 -22.81 -8.19
N GLN A 479 27.89 -23.65 -7.18
CA GLN A 479 26.87 -23.77 -6.14
C GLN A 479 27.49 -23.87 -4.76
N LEU A 480 26.75 -23.50 -3.73
CA LEU A 480 27.15 -23.58 -2.34
C LEU A 480 26.12 -24.41 -1.58
N PRO A 481 26.46 -25.65 -1.19
CA PRO A 481 25.61 -26.45 -0.31
C PRO A 481 25.54 -25.84 1.08
N THR A 482 24.34 -25.82 1.66
CA THR A 482 24.08 -25.29 3.00
C THR A 482 23.21 -26.25 3.81
N PRO A 483 23.34 -26.27 5.15
CA PRO A 483 22.61 -27.20 6.00
C PRO A 483 21.12 -26.85 6.17
N SER A 484 20.69 -25.66 5.77
CA SER A 484 19.29 -25.24 5.87
C SER A 484 18.90 -24.22 4.78
N LEU A 485 17.62 -24.23 4.38
CA LEU A 485 17.04 -23.23 3.47
C LEU A 485 17.19 -21.80 3.99
N GLU A 486 17.03 -21.60 5.30
CA GLU A 486 17.24 -20.31 5.96
C GLU A 486 18.68 -19.79 5.76
N ARG A 487 19.68 -20.68 5.93
CA ARG A 487 21.09 -20.33 5.73
C ARG A 487 21.39 -20.04 4.26
N ALA A 488 20.82 -20.79 3.33
CA ALA A 488 20.95 -20.54 1.89
C ALA A 488 20.39 -19.17 1.51
N ASN A 489 19.19 -18.84 1.99
CA ASN A 489 18.54 -17.56 1.71
C ASN A 489 19.36 -16.38 2.27
N ALA A 490 19.88 -16.49 3.50
CA ALA A 490 20.72 -15.46 4.11
C ALA A 490 22.02 -15.21 3.31
N ILE A 491 22.70 -16.28 2.88
CA ILE A 491 23.91 -16.15 2.06
C ILE A 491 23.57 -15.51 0.72
N CYS A 492 22.49 -15.93 0.07
CA CYS A 492 22.10 -15.39 -1.23
C CYS A 492 21.70 -13.91 -1.14
N ALA A 493 20.96 -13.51 -0.10
CA ALA A 493 20.64 -12.11 0.15
C ALA A 493 21.91 -11.25 0.33
N ALA A 494 22.88 -11.72 1.12
CA ALA A 494 24.14 -11.01 1.34
C ALA A 494 24.98 -10.87 0.05
N ILE A 495 24.96 -11.89 -0.82
CA ILE A 495 25.61 -11.83 -2.14
C ILE A 495 24.91 -10.79 -3.02
N LYS A 496 23.57 -10.79 -3.08
CA LYS A 496 22.79 -9.82 -3.84
C LYS A 496 23.01 -8.38 -3.35
N ALA A 497 23.08 -8.19 -2.03
CA ALA A 497 23.37 -6.90 -1.42
C ALA A 497 24.77 -6.37 -1.77
N ASP A 498 25.75 -7.26 -1.99
CA ASP A 498 27.10 -6.92 -2.47
C ASP A 498 27.22 -6.90 -4.02
N GLY A 499 26.08 -6.96 -4.73
CA GLY A 499 26.01 -6.87 -6.20
C GLY A 499 26.26 -8.18 -6.94
N GLY A 500 26.14 -9.34 -6.28
CA GLY A 500 26.27 -10.65 -6.90
C GLY A 500 24.93 -11.30 -7.29
N GLY A 501 24.95 -12.19 -8.29
CA GLY A 501 23.79 -13.01 -8.66
C GLY A 501 23.70 -14.31 -7.84
N CYS A 502 22.50 -14.70 -7.41
CA CYS A 502 22.22 -16.03 -6.89
C CYS A 502 20.72 -16.37 -6.81
N TYR A 503 20.41 -17.66 -6.66
CA TYR A 503 19.09 -18.17 -6.29
C TYR A 503 19.21 -19.43 -5.42
N VAL A 504 18.13 -19.84 -4.75
CA VAL A 504 18.17 -20.94 -3.76
C VAL A 504 17.19 -22.06 -4.12
N THR A 505 17.63 -23.31 -3.97
CA THR A 505 16.76 -24.51 -4.10
C THR A 505 16.90 -25.42 -2.88
N ALA A 506 15.87 -26.22 -2.58
CA ALA A 506 16.00 -27.29 -1.58
C ALA A 506 16.91 -28.41 -2.10
N ALA A 507 17.68 -29.06 -1.23
CA ALA A 507 18.53 -30.17 -1.62
C ALA A 507 17.67 -31.42 -1.90
N GLY A 508 17.73 -31.95 -3.13
CA GLY A 508 17.01 -33.16 -3.55
C GLY A 508 15.68 -32.93 -4.28
N SER A 509 15.39 -31.69 -4.71
CA SER A 509 14.29 -31.37 -5.64
C SER A 509 14.67 -31.59 -7.10
#